data_AF-A0A914UTY1-F1
#
_entry.id   AF-A0A914UTY1-F1
#
_cell.length_a   1.000
_cell.length_b   1.000
_cell.length_c   1.000
_cell.angle_alpha   90.00
_cell.angle_beta   90.00
_cell.angle_gamma   90.00
#
_symmetry.space_group_name_H-M   'P 1'
#
loop_
_entity.id
_entity.type
_entity.pdbx_description
1 polymer ?
#
loop_
_entity_poly.entity_id
_entity_poly.type
_entity_poly.pdbx_seq_one_letter_code
_entity_poly.pdbx_strand_id
1 'polypeptide(L)'
;MSSSTTATFIPSSEGSLEGKCSICDIVYKTRQSFNHHRRTKHPTETAEIKKGLLCPGQKCDTECANYNALIEHLKSAHGIDCAVETRNFDGLPQYNDWIASLELETNCSFINRGGGVQQGKDSTRLYKQCSRSGRYRSTAESSKNTRKKGTRKIQAHCPAYIRLNVDKNSGIVSAKMCLTHVGHEIGVKYIDLPKLLKNDIARLLNEGLDNKTIVSKLHAANNDPTKDRGYYLTEKHVDYYRKKLGFASGRPDLDDHVAVDLIVKQYENDDNSPILFYNPIVASDDKFALGLQTTGQRRLLDELGSNVISIDTTHKTTRYKYLLCTLMVLDEAGGGQPAAEFFIESESESDLIPLFEALKVRHPSLNPAYFMSDCASAFWNAWQKVFGGPEMRTKRIMCDWHIWRAWNGQMQNGANKIGTVKQRCVIRKCLAALMYEDDKAEFRRKYESIVNDLWIAGEESVKKFREYFLRYYPASTAHDWARFGRLHTDIATNMHLEPYH
;
A
#
# COMPACT_ATOMS: atom_id res chain seq x y z
N MET A 1 -24.28 28.90 53.85
CA MET A 1 -23.26 29.37 52.89
C MET A 1 -21.98 29.66 53.65
N SER A 2 -21.02 28.73 53.59
CA SER A 2 -19.66 28.93 54.10
C SER A 2 -18.73 28.65 52.92
N SER A 3 -18.32 29.71 52.24
CA SER A 3 -17.33 29.68 51.17
C SER A 3 -16.00 29.19 51.72
N SER A 4 -15.60 27.97 51.35
CA SER A 4 -14.25 27.44 51.62
C SER A 4 -13.26 28.15 50.71
N THR A 5 -12.55 29.14 51.25
CA THR A 5 -11.55 29.92 50.52
C THR A 5 -10.20 29.18 50.60
N THR A 6 -9.74 28.63 49.48
CA THR A 6 -8.46 27.90 49.42
C THR A 6 -7.27 28.87 49.55
N ALA A 7 -6.22 28.50 50.30
CA ALA A 7 -4.99 29.30 50.38
C ALA A 7 -4.30 29.39 49.02
N THR A 8 -4.28 30.58 48.43
CA THR A 8 -3.66 30.88 47.15
C THR A 8 -2.38 31.71 47.33
N PHE A 9 -1.45 31.58 46.38
CA PHE A 9 -0.22 32.37 46.36
C PHE A 9 -0.45 33.59 45.49
N ILE A 10 -0.39 34.76 46.11
CA ILE A 10 -0.56 36.06 45.47
C ILE A 10 0.83 36.61 45.17
N PRO A 11 1.26 36.67 43.89
CA PRO A 11 2.55 37.23 43.52
C PRO A 11 2.67 38.69 43.93
N SER A 12 3.85 39.13 44.37
CA SER A 12 4.09 40.53 44.75
C SER A 12 4.06 41.49 43.54
N SER A 13 4.35 40.98 42.34
CA SER A 13 4.21 41.68 41.06
C SER A 13 4.09 40.65 39.92
N GLU A 14 3.62 41.09 38.75
CA GLU A 14 3.52 40.26 37.55
C GLU A 14 4.90 39.71 37.17
N GLY A 15 5.07 38.38 37.21
CA GLY A 15 6.34 37.70 36.94
C GLY A 15 7.27 37.49 38.15
N SER A 16 6.90 37.94 39.35
CA SER A 16 7.70 37.69 40.56
C SER A 16 7.62 36.24 41.05
N LEU A 17 8.77 35.69 41.45
CA LEU A 17 8.88 34.39 42.14
C LEU A 17 8.48 34.49 43.63
N GLU A 18 8.39 35.71 44.15
CA GLU A 18 8.02 36.04 45.51
C GLU A 18 6.52 36.40 45.60
N GLY A 19 5.85 35.88 46.63
CA GLY A 19 4.43 36.10 46.81
C GLY A 19 3.95 35.64 48.18
N LYS A 20 2.75 36.08 48.54
CA LYS A 20 2.17 35.90 49.88
C LYS A 20 1.01 34.93 49.91
N CYS A 21 0.77 34.35 51.08
CA CYS A 21 -0.39 33.50 51.33
C CYS A 21 -1.67 34.33 51.41
N SER A 22 -2.73 33.94 50.70
CA SER A 22 -4.01 34.66 50.71
C SER A 22 -4.82 34.54 52.01
N ILE A 23 -4.34 33.78 53.01
CA ILE A 23 -5.04 33.56 54.28
C ILE A 23 -4.30 34.19 55.46
N CYS A 24 -2.96 34.09 55.48
CA CYS A 24 -2.15 34.58 56.59
C CYS A 24 -1.10 35.63 56.19
N ASP A 25 -1.10 36.06 54.92
CA ASP A 25 -0.24 37.11 54.35
C ASP A 25 1.28 36.93 54.51
N ILE A 26 1.76 35.75 54.94
CA ILE A 26 3.20 35.46 55.04
C ILE A 26 3.80 35.39 53.62
N VAL A 27 4.93 36.06 53.44
CA VAL A 27 5.66 36.16 52.16
C VAL A 27 6.65 35.01 52.01
N TYR A 28 6.68 34.43 50.81
CA TYR A 28 7.55 33.32 50.45
C TYR A 28 8.32 33.64 49.19
N LYS A 29 9.64 33.39 49.22
CA LYS A 29 10.55 33.61 48.08
C LYS A 29 10.37 32.59 46.96
N THR A 30 9.69 31.47 47.20
CA THR A 30 9.48 30.41 46.21
C THR A 30 8.11 29.75 46.35
N ARG A 31 7.55 29.27 45.24
CA ARG A 31 6.30 28.49 45.21
C ARG A 31 6.38 27.21 46.06
N GLN A 32 7.57 26.61 46.17
CA GLN A 32 7.81 25.39 46.94
C GLN A 32 7.73 25.62 48.45
N SER A 33 8.33 26.71 48.95
CA SER A 33 8.24 27.10 50.36
C SER A 33 6.81 27.48 50.76
N PHE A 34 6.09 28.20 49.88
CA PHE A 34 4.66 28.41 50.03
C PHE A 34 3.87 27.08 50.09
N ASN A 35 4.11 26.14 49.18
CA ASN A 35 3.41 24.85 49.18
C ASN A 35 3.66 24.03 50.45
N HIS A 36 4.84 24.15 51.05
CA HIS A 36 5.14 23.53 52.35
C HIS A 36 4.38 24.21 53.49
N HIS A 37 4.44 25.54 53.58
CA HIS A 37 3.66 26.33 54.56
C HIS A 37 2.16 26.04 54.45
N ARG A 38 1.63 26.05 53.22
CA ARG A 38 0.22 25.78 52.93
C ARG A 38 -0.21 24.43 53.50
N ARG A 39 0.63 23.39 53.36
CA ARG A 39 0.35 22.04 53.89
C ARG A 39 0.44 21.93 55.41
N THR A 40 1.26 22.75 56.07
CA THR A 40 1.54 22.63 57.51
C THR A 40 0.69 23.57 58.36
N LYS A 41 0.33 24.74 57.83
CA LYS A 41 -0.43 25.78 58.54
C LYS A 41 -1.88 25.92 58.08
N HIS A 42 -2.21 25.41 56.89
CA HIS A 42 -3.57 25.37 56.33
C HIS A 42 -4.01 23.94 55.93
N PRO A 43 -3.93 22.94 56.83
CA PRO A 43 -4.18 21.52 56.52
C PRO A 43 -5.64 21.20 56.13
N THR A 44 -6.61 21.92 56.68
CA THR A 44 -8.05 21.77 56.38
C THR A 44 -8.44 22.32 55.01
N GLU A 45 -7.65 23.25 54.46
CA GLU A 45 -7.89 23.93 53.17
C GLU A 45 -6.98 23.35 52.05
N THR A 46 -6.14 22.35 52.36
CA THR A 46 -5.20 21.71 51.43
C THR A 46 -5.62 20.32 50.96
N ALA A 47 -6.90 20.00 51.02
CA ALA A 47 -7.46 18.79 50.41
C ALA A 47 -7.45 18.85 48.87
N GLU A 48 -6.30 19.13 48.26
CA GLU A 48 -5.99 18.69 46.90
C GLU A 48 -5.98 17.16 46.93
N ILE A 49 -6.95 16.57 46.24
CA ILE A 49 -7.15 15.14 46.02
C ILE A 49 -5.79 14.49 45.67
N LYS A 50 -5.18 13.79 46.65
CA LYS A 50 -4.11 12.84 46.37
C LYS A 50 -4.69 11.77 45.45
N LYS A 51 -4.29 11.77 44.17
CA LYS A 51 -4.65 10.74 43.17
C LYS A 51 -4.33 9.34 43.72
N GLY A 52 -5.31 8.66 44.29
CA GLY A 52 -5.14 7.33 44.86
C GLY A 52 -5.19 6.24 43.79
N LEU A 53 -4.87 5.01 44.21
CA LEU A 53 -5.11 3.81 43.42
C LEU A 53 -6.60 3.48 43.47
N LEU A 54 -7.34 3.84 42.42
CA LEU A 54 -8.74 3.43 42.26
C LEU A 54 -8.87 1.90 42.23
N CYS A 55 -9.80 1.39 43.05
CA CYS A 55 -10.15 -0.02 43.10
C CYS A 55 -10.63 -0.54 41.72
N PRO A 56 -10.19 -1.73 41.28
CA PRO A 56 -10.67 -2.36 40.05
C PRO A 56 -11.92 -3.24 40.25
N GLY A 57 -12.48 -3.29 41.47
CA GLY A 57 -13.69 -4.05 41.79
C GLY A 57 -14.93 -3.50 41.08
N GLN A 58 -15.86 -4.37 40.72
CA GLN A 58 -17.12 -3.93 40.10
C GLN A 58 -17.91 -3.03 41.06
N LYS A 59 -18.38 -1.88 40.54
CA LYS A 59 -19.16 -0.89 41.29
C LYS A 59 -18.45 -0.38 42.56
N CYS A 60 -17.13 -0.21 42.50
CA CYS A 60 -16.33 0.31 43.59
C CYS A 60 -15.54 1.55 43.16
N ASP A 61 -15.80 2.66 43.84
CA ASP A 61 -15.15 3.95 43.58
C ASP A 61 -14.08 4.29 44.64
N THR A 62 -13.72 3.33 45.48
CA THR A 62 -12.75 3.52 46.56
C THR A 62 -11.35 3.80 45.99
N GLU A 63 -10.74 4.90 46.43
CA GLU A 63 -9.34 5.22 46.13
C GLU A 63 -8.43 4.87 47.31
N CYS A 64 -7.42 4.04 47.06
CA CYS A 64 -6.47 3.57 48.07
C CYS A 64 -5.14 4.34 48.00
N ALA A 65 -4.50 4.57 49.14
CA ALA A 65 -3.26 5.35 49.20
C ALA A 65 -2.07 4.64 48.51
N ASN A 66 -2.02 3.31 48.58
CA ASN A 66 -0.94 2.48 48.04
C ASN A 66 -1.43 1.04 47.80
N TYR A 67 -0.57 0.17 47.25
CA TYR A 67 -0.95 -1.19 46.88
C TYR A 67 -1.29 -2.08 48.08
N ASN A 68 -0.68 -1.88 49.26
CA ASN A 68 -1.05 -2.64 50.45
C ASN A 68 -2.49 -2.30 50.86
N ALA A 69 -2.82 -1.01 50.92
CA ALA A 69 -4.18 -0.55 51.21
C ALA A 69 -5.19 -1.05 50.17
N LEU A 70 -4.79 -1.11 48.89
CA LEU A 70 -5.64 -1.66 47.83
C LEU A 70 -5.88 -3.17 48.02
N ILE A 71 -4.86 -3.93 48.38
CA ILE A 71 -4.97 -5.37 48.63
C ILE A 71 -5.86 -5.65 49.85
N GLU A 72 -5.68 -4.91 50.94
CA GLU A 72 -6.54 -5.00 52.13
C GLU A 72 -8.00 -4.64 51.82
N HIS A 73 -8.22 -3.60 51.00
CA HIS A 73 -9.55 -3.23 50.54
C HIS A 73 -10.18 -4.33 49.66
N LEU A 74 -9.42 -4.92 48.74
CA LEU A 74 -9.90 -6.03 47.90
C LEU A 74 -10.28 -7.25 48.75
N LYS A 75 -9.51 -7.54 49.80
CA LYS A 75 -9.82 -8.63 50.72
C LYS A 75 -11.09 -8.36 51.54
N SER A 76 -11.20 -7.16 52.12
CA SER A 76 -12.30 -6.80 53.03
C SER A 76 -13.61 -6.47 52.32
N ALA A 77 -13.58 -5.70 51.23
CA ALA A 77 -14.78 -5.22 50.54
C ALA A 77 -15.21 -6.13 49.37
N HIS A 78 -14.27 -6.88 48.78
CA HIS A 78 -14.53 -7.71 47.60
C HIS A 78 -14.29 -9.21 47.84
N GLY A 79 -13.78 -9.61 49.01
CA GLY A 79 -13.47 -11.02 49.31
C GLY A 79 -12.34 -11.61 48.44
N ILE A 80 -11.55 -10.76 47.77
CA ILE A 80 -10.48 -11.19 46.86
C ILE A 80 -9.16 -11.16 47.63
N ASP A 81 -8.60 -12.33 47.92
CA ASP A 81 -7.29 -12.42 48.56
C ASP A 81 -6.17 -12.31 47.51
N CYS A 82 -5.37 -11.26 47.61
CA CYS A 82 -4.24 -11.03 46.72
C CYS A 82 -2.95 -11.41 47.46
N ALA A 83 -2.38 -12.57 47.12
CA ALA A 83 -1.18 -13.09 47.76
C ALA A 83 0.03 -12.18 47.48
N VAL A 84 0.74 -11.82 48.54
CA VAL A 84 1.99 -11.04 48.46
C VAL A 84 3.16 -11.93 48.82
N GLU A 85 4.09 -12.08 47.89
CA GLU A 85 5.25 -12.95 48.01
C GLU A 85 6.54 -12.13 47.95
N THR A 86 7.63 -12.70 48.45
CA THR A 86 8.98 -12.14 48.27
C THR A 86 9.91 -13.22 47.78
N ARG A 87 10.60 -12.95 46.67
CA ARG A 87 11.58 -13.85 46.06
C ARG A 87 12.90 -13.13 45.90
N ASN A 88 14.00 -13.82 46.19
CA ASN A 88 15.36 -13.30 46.01
C ASN A 88 16.00 -13.94 44.78
N PHE A 89 16.84 -13.18 44.10
CA PHE A 89 17.58 -13.60 42.91
C PHE A 89 19.04 -13.20 43.03
N ASP A 90 19.92 -14.04 42.48
CA ASP A 90 21.36 -13.84 42.40
C ASP A 90 21.69 -12.91 41.23
N GLY A 91 21.31 -11.65 41.38
CA GLY A 91 21.54 -10.61 40.38
C GLY A 91 20.38 -10.37 39.42
N LEU A 92 20.52 -9.28 38.65
CA LEU A 92 19.55 -8.87 37.64
C LEU A 92 19.34 -9.87 36.49
N PRO A 93 20.36 -10.61 36.00
CA PRO A 93 20.16 -11.59 34.93
C PRO A 93 19.13 -12.66 35.29
N GLN A 94 19.28 -13.30 36.45
CA GLN A 94 18.36 -14.34 36.90
C GLN A 94 16.93 -13.79 37.12
N TYR A 95 16.82 -12.56 37.65
CA TYR A 95 15.53 -11.88 37.73
C TYR A 95 14.90 -11.64 36.34
N ASN A 96 15.70 -11.21 35.36
CA ASN A 96 15.23 -10.93 34.00
C ASN A 96 14.74 -12.18 33.28
N ASP A 97 15.44 -13.32 33.46
CA ASP A 97 15.01 -14.60 32.91
C ASP A 97 13.69 -15.04 33.56
N TRP A 98 13.61 -14.95 34.89
CA TRP A 98 12.40 -15.32 35.61
C TRP A 98 11.18 -14.48 35.22
N ILE A 99 11.32 -13.15 35.13
CA ILE A 99 10.20 -12.28 34.77
C ILE A 99 9.76 -12.49 33.32
N ALA A 100 10.70 -12.80 32.41
CA ALA A 100 10.38 -13.14 31.03
C ALA A 100 9.57 -14.44 30.94
N SER A 101 9.97 -15.48 31.68
CA SER A 101 9.21 -16.74 31.76
C SER A 101 7.85 -16.53 32.40
N LEU A 102 7.76 -15.77 33.50
CA LEU A 102 6.49 -15.46 34.15
C LEU A 102 5.53 -14.75 33.19
N GLU A 103 5.97 -13.70 32.50
CA GLU A 103 5.14 -12.93 31.55
C GLU A 103 4.66 -13.80 30.38
N LEU A 104 5.52 -14.72 29.91
CA LEU A 104 5.19 -15.68 28.85
C LEU A 104 4.15 -16.71 29.32
N GLU A 105 4.38 -17.36 30.46
CA GLU A 105 3.52 -18.42 31.01
C GLU A 105 2.15 -17.88 31.43
N THR A 106 2.12 -16.67 31.96
CA THR A 106 0.90 -16.05 32.49
C THR A 106 0.23 -15.11 31.51
N ASN A 107 0.77 -14.89 30.30
CA ASN A 107 0.21 -13.96 29.31
C ASN A 107 -0.04 -12.54 29.85
N CYS A 108 0.83 -12.09 30.75
CA CYS A 108 0.75 -10.77 31.36
C CYS A 108 2.00 -9.94 31.02
N SER A 109 1.99 -8.66 31.37
CA SER A 109 3.18 -7.82 31.24
C SER A 109 3.25 -6.77 32.34
N PHE A 110 4.47 -6.49 32.80
CA PHE A 110 4.79 -5.54 33.84
C PHE A 110 5.63 -4.39 33.28
N ILE A 111 5.15 -3.18 33.49
CA ILE A 111 5.82 -1.93 33.06
C ILE A 111 6.32 -1.15 34.26
N ASN A 112 7.36 -0.34 34.06
CA ASN A 112 7.84 0.57 35.10
C ASN A 112 6.76 1.60 35.46
N ARG A 113 6.50 1.79 36.74
CA ARG A 113 5.60 2.84 37.25
C ARG A 113 6.31 4.19 37.21
N GLY A 114 5.55 5.25 36.93
CA GLY A 114 6.08 6.63 36.90
C GLY A 114 6.79 6.99 38.21
N GLY A 115 7.98 7.60 38.10
CA GLY A 115 8.89 7.86 39.22
C GLY A 115 10.32 7.35 39.01
N GLY A 116 10.55 6.55 37.97
CA GLY A 116 11.89 6.10 37.57
C GLY A 116 12.56 5.14 38.57
N VAL A 117 13.83 4.84 38.31
CA VAL A 117 14.71 4.08 39.20
C VAL A 117 15.07 4.98 40.39
N GLN A 118 14.77 4.54 41.61
CA GLN A 118 15.12 5.28 42.82
C GLN A 118 16.49 4.81 43.33
N GLN A 119 17.49 5.67 43.21
CA GLN A 119 18.85 5.42 43.67
C GLN A 119 18.98 5.77 45.16
N GLY A 120 19.23 4.77 46.01
CA GLY A 120 19.65 4.95 47.40
C GLY A 120 21.15 4.78 47.57
N LYS A 121 21.67 5.03 48.78
CA LYS A 121 23.09 4.84 49.12
C LYS A 121 23.53 3.40 48.91
N ASP A 122 22.79 2.46 49.49
CA ASP A 122 23.15 1.02 49.53
C ASP A 122 22.26 0.15 48.64
N SER A 123 21.17 0.70 48.09
CA SER A 123 20.23 -0.07 47.27
C SER A 123 19.59 0.75 46.16
N THR A 124 19.12 0.06 45.13
CA THR A 124 18.37 0.63 44.01
C THR A 124 16.97 0.03 43.99
N ARG A 125 15.94 0.88 44.01
CA ARG A 125 14.54 0.44 44.01
C ARG A 125 13.89 0.69 42.66
N LEU A 126 13.22 -0.33 42.14
CA LEU A 126 12.39 -0.24 40.94
C LEU A 126 10.98 -0.71 41.24
N TYR A 127 9.99 -0.01 40.72
CA TYR A 127 8.60 -0.39 40.85
C TYR A 127 8.00 -0.69 39.49
N LYS A 128 7.53 -1.92 39.32
CA LYS A 128 6.76 -2.35 38.16
C LYS A 128 5.31 -2.60 38.54
N GLN A 129 4.41 -2.35 37.61
CA GLN A 129 2.98 -2.61 37.72
C GLN A 129 2.47 -3.28 36.46
N CYS A 130 1.33 -3.98 36.55
CA CYS A 130 0.68 -4.52 35.36
C CYS A 130 0.51 -3.44 34.27
N SER A 131 0.79 -3.80 33.02
CA SER A 131 0.67 -2.93 31.84
C SER A 131 -0.74 -2.38 31.65
N ARG A 132 -1.76 -3.10 32.13
CA ARG A 132 -3.16 -2.70 32.13
C ARG A 132 -3.56 -1.78 33.30
N SER A 133 -2.75 -1.71 34.35
CA SER A 133 -3.00 -0.87 35.54
C SER A 133 -2.86 0.63 35.23
N GLY A 134 -3.82 1.43 35.69
CA GLY A 134 -3.81 2.89 35.68
C GLY A 134 -4.99 3.52 34.96
N ARG A 135 -5.04 4.85 35.00
CA ARG A 135 -5.96 5.68 34.20
C ARG A 135 -5.22 6.23 32.98
N TYR A 136 -5.89 6.25 31.82
CA TYR A 136 -5.36 6.95 30.65
C TYR A 136 -5.57 8.45 30.82
N ARG A 137 -4.52 9.24 30.61
CA ARG A 137 -4.63 10.69 30.55
C ARG A 137 -4.32 11.12 29.11
N SER A 138 -5.32 11.70 28.45
CA SER A 138 -5.07 12.49 27.23
C SER A 138 -4.22 13.69 27.62
N THR A 139 -3.11 13.91 26.92
CA THR A 139 -2.31 15.14 27.03
C THR A 139 -2.70 16.19 25.98
N ALA A 140 -3.73 15.94 25.16
CA ALA A 140 -4.18 16.85 24.13
C ALA A 140 -5.48 17.55 24.54
N GLU A 141 -5.50 18.88 24.47
CA GLU A 141 -6.69 19.74 24.60
C GLU A 141 -7.66 19.62 23.42
N SER A 142 -7.36 18.79 22.42
CA SER A 142 -8.23 18.56 21.28
C SER A 142 -8.96 17.22 21.38
N SER A 143 -10.22 17.30 21.78
CA SER A 143 -11.24 16.25 21.71
C SER A 143 -11.54 15.71 20.30
N LYS A 144 -10.76 16.09 19.27
CA LYS A 144 -10.99 15.70 17.87
C LYS A 144 -10.17 14.51 17.38
N ASN A 145 -9.15 14.06 18.13
CA ASN A 145 -8.32 12.90 17.75
C ASN A 145 -8.18 11.88 18.89
N THR A 146 -9.27 11.59 19.60
CA THR A 146 -9.33 10.35 20.39
C THR A 146 -9.15 9.18 19.42
N ARG A 147 -8.02 8.47 19.54
CA ARG A 147 -7.81 7.20 18.82
C ARG A 147 -9.08 6.36 19.05
N LYS A 148 -9.78 5.99 17.97
CA LYS A 148 -10.99 5.13 18.02
C LYS A 148 -10.79 3.83 18.81
N LYS A 149 -9.53 3.40 18.99
CA LYS A 149 -9.14 2.32 19.91
C LYS A 149 -8.97 2.90 21.31
N GLY A 150 -9.88 2.55 22.22
CA GLY A 150 -9.77 2.82 23.65
C GLY A 150 -8.39 2.45 24.22
N THR A 151 -8.13 2.93 25.43
CA THR A 151 -6.84 2.73 26.11
C THR A 151 -6.60 1.26 26.48
N ARG A 152 -5.33 0.82 26.52
CA ARG A 152 -4.92 -0.47 27.14
C ARG A 152 -5.17 -0.50 28.66
N LYS A 153 -5.30 0.68 29.25
CA LYS A 153 -5.50 0.89 30.68
C LYS A 153 -6.95 0.59 31.08
N ILE A 154 -7.14 -0.06 32.22
CA ILE A 154 -8.47 -0.47 32.71
C ILE A 154 -9.25 0.68 33.37
N GLN A 155 -8.68 1.89 33.38
CA GLN A 155 -9.22 3.07 34.07
C GLN A 155 -9.33 2.93 35.60
N ALA A 156 -8.74 1.87 36.14
CA ALA A 156 -8.56 1.56 37.55
C ALA A 156 -7.14 0.99 37.76
N HIS A 157 -6.80 0.59 38.98
CA HIS A 157 -5.47 0.08 39.30
C HIS A 157 -5.53 -1.41 39.62
N CYS A 158 -5.01 -2.22 38.70
CA CYS A 158 -4.82 -3.66 38.95
C CYS A 158 -3.83 -3.84 40.12
N PRO A 159 -4.09 -4.73 41.09
CA PRO A 159 -3.22 -4.96 42.25
C PRO A 159 -1.92 -5.67 41.90
N ALA A 160 -1.78 -6.22 40.68
CA ALA A 160 -0.55 -6.87 40.27
C ALA A 160 0.62 -5.89 40.14
N TYR A 161 1.68 -6.12 40.93
CA TYR A 161 2.88 -5.30 40.97
C TYR A 161 4.13 -6.11 41.33
N ILE A 162 5.31 -5.57 40.98
CA ILE A 162 6.60 -6.09 41.41
C ILE A 162 7.44 -4.93 41.91
N ARG A 163 7.86 -4.98 43.18
CA ARG A 163 8.79 -4.03 43.79
C ARG A 163 10.14 -4.70 43.93
N LEU A 164 11.11 -4.23 43.16
CA LEU A 164 12.50 -4.70 43.22
C LEU A 164 13.32 -3.82 44.15
N ASN A 165 14.19 -4.47 44.90
CA ASN A 165 15.26 -3.86 45.66
C ASN A 165 16.57 -4.56 45.29
N VAL A 166 17.47 -3.85 44.61
CA VAL A 166 18.78 -4.35 44.22
C VAL A 166 19.79 -3.84 45.24
N ASP A 167 20.40 -4.74 45.98
CA ASP A 167 21.48 -4.41 46.92
C ASP A 167 22.78 -4.11 46.15
N LYS A 168 23.41 -2.97 46.42
CA LYS A 168 24.59 -2.52 45.66
C LYS A 168 25.88 -3.24 46.07
N ASN A 169 25.93 -3.81 47.26
CA ASN A 169 27.13 -4.44 47.80
C ASN A 169 27.19 -5.93 47.45
N SER A 170 26.07 -6.63 47.62
CA SER A 170 25.93 -8.07 47.35
C SER A 170 25.45 -8.38 45.94
N GLY A 171 24.82 -7.42 45.25
CA GLY A 171 24.17 -7.64 43.95
C GLY A 171 22.86 -8.43 44.01
N ILE A 172 22.43 -8.87 45.21
CA ILE A 172 21.19 -9.64 45.39
C ILE A 172 19.98 -8.77 45.04
N VAL A 173 19.03 -9.35 44.31
CA VAL A 173 17.78 -8.70 43.93
C VAL A 173 16.63 -9.30 44.73
N SER A 174 15.99 -8.50 45.58
CA SER A 174 14.78 -8.90 46.30
C SER A 174 13.54 -8.34 45.61
N ALA A 175 12.61 -9.19 45.22
CA ALA A 175 11.38 -8.85 44.55
C ALA A 175 10.18 -9.14 45.44
N LYS A 176 9.55 -8.09 45.99
CA LYS A 176 8.26 -8.19 46.68
C LYS A 176 7.14 -7.95 45.68
N MET A 177 6.24 -8.91 45.51
CA MET A 177 5.28 -8.91 44.40
C MET A 177 3.88 -9.36 44.83
N CYS A 178 2.89 -8.91 44.08
CA CYS A 178 1.54 -9.47 44.04
C CYS A 178 1.28 -9.80 42.57
N LEU A 179 0.95 -11.05 42.27
CA LEU A 179 0.71 -11.52 40.89
C LEU A 179 -0.78 -11.68 40.56
N THR A 180 -1.66 -11.52 41.56
CA THR A 180 -3.12 -11.54 41.35
C THR A 180 -3.56 -10.34 40.50
N HIS A 181 -4.25 -10.61 39.39
CA HIS A 181 -4.86 -9.58 38.55
C HIS A 181 -6.35 -9.43 38.85
N VAL A 182 -6.85 -8.19 38.97
CA VAL A 182 -8.26 -7.90 39.25
C VAL A 182 -8.75 -6.80 38.30
N GLY A 183 -10.00 -6.94 37.84
CA GLY A 183 -10.70 -5.98 36.98
C GLY A 183 -10.32 -6.02 35.50
N HIS A 184 -9.59 -7.05 35.06
CA HIS A 184 -9.35 -7.28 33.63
C HIS A 184 -9.04 -8.73 33.31
N GLU A 185 -9.36 -9.12 32.08
CA GLU A 185 -8.89 -10.37 31.49
C GLU A 185 -7.38 -10.33 31.25
N ILE A 186 -6.77 -11.49 31.40
CA ILE A 186 -5.41 -11.80 30.97
C ILE A 186 -5.50 -12.47 29.60
N GLY A 187 -4.54 -12.21 28.72
CA GLY A 187 -4.51 -12.88 27.42
C GLY A 187 -3.55 -12.24 26.43
N VAL A 188 -3.09 -13.07 25.50
CA VAL A 188 -2.08 -12.70 24.49
C VAL A 188 -2.53 -11.53 23.62
N LYS A 189 -3.81 -11.26 23.43
CA LYS A 189 -4.28 -10.04 22.73
C LYS A 189 -3.78 -8.72 23.35
N TYR A 190 -3.47 -8.72 24.65
CA TYR A 190 -3.10 -7.53 25.41
C TYR A 190 -1.59 -7.34 25.63
N ILE A 191 -0.78 -8.35 25.33
CA ILE A 191 0.68 -8.22 25.40
C ILE A 191 1.21 -7.49 24.15
N ASP A 192 2.39 -6.90 24.29
CA ASP A 192 3.10 -6.31 23.15
C ASP A 192 3.53 -7.38 22.16
N LEU A 193 3.74 -6.98 20.89
CA LEU A 193 4.26 -7.91 19.90
C LEU A 193 5.62 -8.48 20.36
N PRO A 194 5.78 -9.82 20.38
CA PRO A 194 7.07 -10.46 20.63
C PRO A 194 8.16 -9.97 19.69
N LYS A 195 9.41 -10.00 20.14
CA LYS A 195 10.55 -9.56 19.34
C LYS A 195 10.67 -10.38 18.04
N LEU A 196 10.48 -11.70 18.12
CA LEU A 196 10.51 -12.59 16.96
C LEU A 196 9.46 -12.19 15.92
N LEU A 197 8.20 -11.99 16.34
CA LEU A 197 7.13 -11.56 15.45
C LEU A 197 7.39 -10.18 14.82
N LYS A 198 8.04 -9.24 15.55
CA LYS A 198 8.47 -7.96 14.97
C LYS A 198 9.54 -8.14 13.90
N ASN A 199 10.47 -9.07 14.09
CA ASN A 199 11.50 -9.39 13.11
C ASN A 199 10.90 -10.03 11.86
N ASP A 200 9.92 -10.93 12.02
CA ASP A 200 9.21 -11.53 10.87
C ASP A 200 8.45 -10.49 10.06
N ILE A 201 7.78 -9.53 10.73
CA ILE A 201 7.15 -8.39 10.04
C ILE A 201 8.20 -7.60 9.25
N ALA A 202 9.35 -7.28 9.85
CA ALA A 202 10.40 -6.53 9.18
C ALA A 202 10.98 -7.29 7.97
N ARG A 203 11.20 -8.60 8.09
CA ARG A 203 11.66 -9.47 7.01
C ARG A 203 10.66 -9.47 5.84
N LEU A 204 9.39 -9.72 6.11
CA LEU A 204 8.36 -9.77 5.08
C LEU A 204 8.11 -8.40 4.42
N LEU A 205 8.32 -7.30 5.16
CA LEU A 205 8.32 -5.95 4.59
C LEU A 205 9.51 -5.71 3.64
N ASN A 206 10.70 -6.21 3.99
CA ASN A 206 11.89 -6.18 3.11
C ASN A 206 11.68 -7.00 1.85
N GLU A 207 10.92 -8.10 1.93
CA GLU A 207 10.50 -8.90 0.77
C GLU A 207 9.45 -8.20 -0.11
N GLY A 208 9.10 -6.94 0.18
CA GLY A 208 8.18 -6.15 -0.64
C GLY A 208 6.70 -6.50 -0.48
N LEU A 209 6.34 -7.42 0.42
CA LEU A 209 4.96 -7.88 0.57
C LEU A 209 4.06 -6.77 1.11
N ASP A 210 2.81 -6.74 0.64
CA ASP A 210 1.79 -5.83 1.13
C ASP A 210 1.31 -6.22 2.54
N ASN A 211 0.66 -5.29 3.24
CA ASN A 211 0.24 -5.50 4.63
C ASN A 211 -0.75 -6.67 4.80
N LYS A 212 -1.64 -6.90 3.83
CA LYS A 212 -2.66 -7.96 3.88
C LYS A 212 -2.00 -9.33 3.69
N THR A 213 -1.06 -9.44 2.76
CA THR A 213 -0.28 -10.67 2.53
C THR A 213 0.56 -11.02 3.75
N ILE A 214 1.21 -10.03 4.37
CA ILE A 214 1.99 -10.23 5.62
C ILE A 214 1.10 -10.76 6.74
N VAL A 215 -0.07 -10.16 6.96
CA VAL A 215 -1.00 -10.62 8.00
C VAL A 215 -1.44 -12.05 7.74
N SER A 216 -1.79 -12.38 6.49
CA SER A 216 -2.23 -13.72 6.11
C SER A 216 -1.15 -14.78 6.34
N LYS A 217 0.09 -14.51 5.91
CA LYS A 217 1.24 -15.42 6.14
C LYS A 217 1.50 -15.63 7.64
N LEU A 218 1.47 -14.56 8.43
CA LEU A 218 1.75 -14.64 9.86
C LEU A 218 0.61 -15.31 10.64
N HIS A 219 -0.64 -15.15 10.22
CA HIS A 219 -1.78 -15.88 10.79
C HIS A 219 -1.68 -17.39 10.54
N ALA A 220 -1.26 -17.81 9.34
CA ALA A 220 -1.06 -19.23 9.06
C ALA A 220 -0.03 -19.89 10.00
N ALA A 221 1.01 -19.14 10.39
CA ALA A 221 2.03 -19.58 11.34
C ALA A 221 1.67 -19.36 12.83
N ASN A 222 0.58 -18.63 13.13
CA ASN A 222 0.19 -18.22 14.49
C ASN A 222 -1.34 -18.36 14.65
N ASN A 223 -1.80 -19.59 14.86
CA ASN A 223 -3.21 -19.96 14.77
C ASN A 223 -3.89 -20.22 16.13
N ASP A 224 -3.16 -20.19 17.26
CA ASP A 224 -3.74 -20.40 18.59
C ASP A 224 -4.11 -19.05 19.25
N PRO A 225 -5.42 -18.70 19.39
CA PRO A 225 -5.85 -17.43 19.99
C PRO A 225 -5.54 -17.30 21.50
N THR A 226 -5.09 -18.36 22.16
CA THR A 226 -4.74 -18.39 23.58
C THR A 226 -3.24 -18.23 23.84
N LYS A 227 -2.40 -18.63 22.88
CA LYS A 227 -0.92 -18.63 23.00
C LYS A 227 -0.23 -17.67 22.03
N ASP A 228 -0.81 -17.44 20.86
CA ASP A 228 -0.14 -16.72 19.80
C ASP A 228 -0.57 -15.26 19.75
N ARG A 229 0.36 -14.35 20.08
CA ARG A 229 0.13 -12.92 19.84
C ARG A 229 -0.11 -12.63 18.35
N GLY A 230 0.48 -13.44 17.46
CA GLY A 230 0.34 -13.34 16.00
C GLY A 230 -1.10 -13.52 15.52
N TYR A 231 -1.93 -14.31 16.20
CA TYR A 231 -3.35 -14.46 15.89
C TYR A 231 -4.10 -13.11 15.85
N TYR A 232 -3.74 -12.20 16.76
CA TYR A 232 -4.34 -10.86 16.85
C TYR A 232 -3.56 -9.79 16.05
N LEU A 233 -2.74 -10.20 15.07
CA LEU A 233 -2.10 -9.28 14.14
C LEU A 233 -3.16 -8.66 13.22
N THR A 234 -2.96 -7.39 12.84
CA THR A 234 -3.88 -6.66 11.95
C THR A 234 -3.03 -5.86 10.98
N GLU A 235 -3.57 -5.47 9.83
CA GLU A 235 -2.85 -4.65 8.85
C GLU A 235 -2.37 -3.32 9.46
N LYS A 236 -3.09 -2.78 10.44
CA LYS A 236 -2.67 -1.57 11.18
C LYS A 236 -1.40 -1.78 12.02
N HIS A 237 -1.19 -3.00 12.53
CA HIS A 237 0.06 -3.32 13.22
C HIS A 237 1.22 -3.32 12.22
N VAL A 238 1.03 -3.95 11.05
CA VAL A 238 2.04 -3.99 9.99
C VAL A 238 2.31 -2.59 9.44
N ASP A 239 1.29 -1.79 9.18
CA ASP A 239 1.39 -0.39 8.73
C ASP A 239 2.18 0.48 9.72
N TYR A 240 1.96 0.30 11.02
CA TYR A 240 2.76 0.98 12.04
C TYR A 240 4.24 0.62 11.92
N TYR A 241 4.58 -0.66 11.76
CA TYR A 241 5.98 -1.09 11.59
C TYR A 241 6.57 -0.65 10.25
N ARG A 242 5.79 -0.70 9.17
CA ARG A 242 6.16 -0.19 7.85
C ARG A 242 6.64 1.27 7.95
N LYS A 243 5.80 2.14 8.54
CA LYS A 243 6.13 3.55 8.79
C LYS A 243 7.31 3.72 9.72
N LYS A 244 7.36 2.95 10.82
CA LYS A 244 8.44 3.04 11.82
C LYS A 244 9.80 2.65 11.25
N LEU A 245 9.84 1.70 10.33
CA LEU A 245 11.05 1.17 9.71
C LEU A 245 11.42 1.90 8.41
N GLY A 246 10.62 2.88 7.97
CA GLY A 246 10.92 3.69 6.79
C GLY A 246 10.58 3.04 5.45
N PHE A 247 9.81 1.95 5.44
CA PHE A 247 9.31 1.35 4.19
C PHE A 247 8.23 2.26 3.57
N ALA A 248 8.39 2.61 2.30
CA ALA A 248 7.33 3.25 1.54
C ALA A 248 6.15 2.27 1.37
N SER A 249 4.91 2.77 1.40
CA SER A 249 3.71 1.94 1.22
C SER A 249 3.73 1.25 -0.15
N GLY A 250 3.87 -0.08 -0.17
CA GLY A 250 3.88 -0.86 -1.41
C GLY A 250 5.07 -0.61 -2.34
N ARG A 251 6.16 0.01 -1.85
CA ARG A 251 7.36 0.30 -2.65
C ARG A 251 8.61 -0.17 -1.92
N PRO A 252 9.40 -1.09 -2.50
CA PRO A 252 10.60 -1.59 -1.85
C PRO A 252 11.72 -0.54 -1.77
N ASP A 253 11.71 0.48 -2.63
CA ASP A 253 12.63 1.62 -2.60
C ASP A 253 11.91 2.95 -2.89
N LEU A 254 12.53 4.08 -2.57
CA LEU A 254 12.05 5.42 -2.95
C LEU A 254 12.33 5.74 -4.42
N ASP A 255 13.44 5.23 -4.95
CA ASP A 255 13.78 5.29 -6.37
C ASP A 255 12.94 4.29 -7.17
N ASP A 256 12.23 4.78 -8.19
CA ASP A 256 11.30 3.98 -9.00
C ASP A 256 12.01 2.85 -9.77
N HIS A 257 13.22 3.10 -10.29
CA HIS A 257 13.97 2.11 -11.06
C HIS A 257 14.49 1.01 -10.13
N VAL A 258 15.07 1.39 -8.98
CA VAL A 258 15.50 0.43 -7.96
C VAL A 258 14.31 -0.37 -7.44
N ALA A 259 13.17 0.28 -7.23
CA ALA A 259 11.97 -0.41 -6.77
C ALA A 259 11.46 -1.45 -7.78
N VAL A 260 11.43 -1.11 -9.07
CA VAL A 260 11.07 -2.07 -10.13
C VAL A 260 12.06 -3.21 -10.21
N ASP A 261 13.37 -2.92 -10.13
CA ASP A 261 14.43 -3.94 -10.16
C ASP A 261 14.27 -4.96 -9.01
N LEU A 262 14.01 -4.47 -7.80
CA LEU A 262 13.75 -5.32 -6.64
C LEU A 262 12.47 -6.15 -6.79
N ILE A 263 11.43 -5.63 -7.44
CA ILE A 263 10.19 -6.39 -7.71
C ILE A 263 10.44 -7.46 -8.77
N VAL A 264 11.14 -7.14 -9.87
CA VAL A 264 11.46 -8.13 -10.91
C VAL A 264 12.28 -9.28 -10.34
N LYS A 265 13.27 -8.97 -9.50
CA LYS A 265 14.10 -9.97 -8.81
C LYS A 265 13.31 -10.92 -7.90
N GLN A 266 12.17 -10.49 -7.34
CA GLN A 266 11.32 -11.38 -6.52
C GLN A 266 10.69 -12.51 -7.33
N TYR A 267 10.55 -12.34 -8.64
CA TYR A 267 10.00 -13.35 -9.55
C TYR A 267 11.09 -14.09 -10.34
N GLU A 268 12.37 -13.90 -10.00
CA GLU A 268 13.45 -14.71 -10.55
C GLU A 268 13.26 -16.17 -10.13
N ASN A 269 13.24 -17.08 -11.11
CA ASN A 269 13.02 -18.52 -10.93
C ASN A 269 11.60 -18.92 -10.50
N ASP A 270 10.60 -18.04 -10.65
CA ASP A 270 9.18 -18.43 -10.53
C ASP A 270 8.64 -18.88 -11.89
N ASP A 271 8.19 -20.13 -12.00
CA ASP A 271 7.56 -20.69 -13.20
C ASP A 271 6.27 -19.94 -13.61
N ASN A 272 5.63 -19.27 -12.64
CA ASN A 272 4.45 -18.43 -12.85
C ASN A 272 4.79 -16.94 -12.83
N SER A 273 6.06 -16.58 -13.01
CA SER A 273 6.51 -15.20 -13.06
C SER A 273 5.66 -14.37 -14.03
N PRO A 274 5.06 -13.25 -13.57
CA PRO A 274 4.37 -12.34 -14.47
C PRO A 274 5.35 -11.55 -15.33
N ILE A 275 6.66 -11.66 -15.10
CA ILE A 275 7.67 -10.93 -15.88
C ILE A 275 7.90 -11.68 -17.20
N LEU A 276 7.56 -11.03 -18.31
CA LEU A 276 7.82 -11.52 -19.66
C LEU A 276 9.18 -11.07 -20.16
N PHE A 277 9.51 -9.81 -19.93
CA PHE A 277 10.75 -9.18 -20.38
C PHE A 277 11.14 -8.08 -19.40
N TYR A 278 12.43 -7.86 -19.18
CA TYR A 278 12.88 -6.72 -18.38
C TYR A 278 14.25 -6.25 -18.88
N ASN A 279 14.34 -4.96 -19.21
CA ASN A 279 15.56 -4.26 -19.51
C ASN A 279 15.71 -3.07 -18.53
N PRO A 280 16.58 -3.18 -17.51
CA PRO A 280 16.87 -2.09 -16.58
C PRO A 280 17.64 -0.96 -17.27
N ILE A 281 17.62 0.23 -16.67
CA ILE A 281 18.55 1.31 -17.03
C ILE A 281 19.82 1.12 -16.19
N VAL A 282 20.93 0.68 -16.81
CA VAL A 282 22.22 0.49 -16.14
C VAL A 282 23.21 1.59 -16.53
N ALA A 283 23.20 1.98 -17.80
CA ALA A 283 23.98 3.07 -18.38
C ALA A 283 23.06 4.21 -18.88
N SER A 284 23.63 5.38 -19.19
CA SER A 284 22.89 6.56 -19.65
C SER A 284 22.13 6.34 -20.96
N ASP A 285 22.60 5.41 -21.78
CA ASP A 285 22.09 5.17 -23.13
C ASP A 285 21.13 3.97 -23.18
N ASP A 286 20.92 3.29 -22.04
CA ASP A 286 19.98 2.19 -21.94
C ASP A 286 18.54 2.71 -21.97
N LYS A 287 17.69 2.04 -22.74
CA LYS A 287 16.25 2.29 -22.72
C LYS A 287 15.56 1.32 -21.77
N PHE A 288 14.76 1.85 -20.86
CA PHE A 288 13.92 1.01 -20.01
C PHE A 288 12.88 0.28 -20.84
N ALA A 289 12.70 -1.01 -20.55
CA ALA A 289 11.56 -1.77 -21.04
C ALA A 289 11.14 -2.85 -20.04
N LEU A 290 9.84 -3.06 -19.90
CA LEU A 290 9.26 -4.08 -19.01
C LEU A 290 8.05 -4.71 -19.68
N GLY A 291 8.10 -6.01 -19.93
CA GLY A 291 6.98 -6.81 -20.39
C GLY A 291 6.37 -7.60 -19.23
N LEU A 292 5.06 -7.55 -19.11
CA LEU A 292 4.27 -8.26 -18.12
C LEU A 292 3.26 -9.18 -18.81
N GLN A 293 3.13 -10.39 -18.29
CA GLN A 293 2.11 -11.35 -18.64
C GLN A 293 1.83 -12.26 -17.46
N THR A 294 0.75 -11.98 -16.73
CA THR A 294 0.27 -12.83 -15.63
C THR A 294 -0.12 -14.23 -16.13
N THR A 295 -0.23 -15.20 -15.21
CA THR A 295 -0.68 -16.56 -15.58
C THR A 295 -2.06 -16.57 -16.24
N GLY A 296 -2.96 -15.65 -15.86
CA GLY A 296 -4.27 -15.51 -16.52
C GLY A 296 -4.14 -15.00 -17.94
N GLN A 297 -3.34 -13.95 -18.15
CA GLN A 297 -3.05 -13.40 -19.49
C GLN A 297 -2.36 -14.42 -20.40
N ARG A 298 -1.47 -15.25 -19.84
CA ARG A 298 -0.85 -16.37 -20.55
C ARG A 298 -1.89 -17.34 -21.08
N ARG A 299 -2.80 -17.81 -20.21
CA ARG A 299 -3.90 -18.71 -20.61
C ARG A 299 -4.80 -18.09 -21.67
N LEU A 300 -5.15 -16.81 -21.51
CA LEU A 300 -5.92 -16.09 -22.52
C LEU A 300 -5.24 -16.10 -23.88
N LEU A 301 -3.92 -15.87 -23.93
CA LEU A 301 -3.17 -15.91 -25.19
C LEU A 301 -3.12 -17.33 -25.79
N ASP A 302 -2.89 -18.34 -24.96
CA ASP A 302 -2.85 -19.75 -25.38
C ASP A 302 -4.20 -20.23 -25.94
N GLU A 303 -5.30 -19.83 -25.31
CA GLU A 303 -6.66 -20.28 -25.65
C GLU A 303 -7.28 -19.50 -26.82
N LEU A 304 -7.04 -18.19 -26.89
CA LEU A 304 -7.74 -17.28 -27.81
C LEU A 304 -6.83 -16.64 -28.87
N GLY A 305 -5.51 -16.74 -28.72
CA GLY A 305 -4.52 -16.07 -29.57
C GLY A 305 -4.34 -16.67 -30.97
N SER A 306 -5.04 -17.75 -31.32
CA SER A 306 -4.91 -18.40 -32.63
C SER A 306 -5.63 -17.67 -33.76
N ASN A 307 -6.66 -16.87 -33.46
CA ASN A 307 -7.44 -16.18 -34.48
C ASN A 307 -6.89 -14.77 -34.74
N VAL A 308 -7.14 -13.83 -33.81
CA VAL A 308 -6.69 -12.45 -33.94
C VAL A 308 -5.96 -12.00 -32.69
N ILE A 309 -4.79 -11.41 -32.92
CA ILE A 309 -4.07 -10.64 -31.92
C ILE A 309 -4.07 -9.19 -32.37
N SER A 310 -4.39 -8.28 -31.46
CA SER A 310 -4.27 -6.85 -31.70
C SER A 310 -3.28 -6.22 -30.74
N ILE A 311 -2.56 -5.21 -31.18
CA ILE A 311 -1.64 -4.44 -30.35
C ILE A 311 -1.83 -2.95 -30.57
N ASP A 312 -1.80 -2.19 -29.48
CA ASP A 312 -1.93 -0.74 -29.52
C ASP A 312 -1.21 -0.09 -28.34
N THR A 313 -0.87 1.19 -28.50
CA THR A 313 -0.15 1.95 -27.49
C THR A 313 -1.00 3.05 -26.88
N THR A 314 -1.08 3.03 -25.55
CA THR A 314 -1.63 4.11 -24.77
C THR A 314 -0.51 5.05 -24.28
N HIS A 315 -0.64 6.33 -24.62
CA HIS A 315 0.30 7.38 -24.19
C HIS A 315 -0.13 8.02 -22.85
N LYS A 316 0.83 8.64 -22.15
CA LYS A 316 0.61 9.41 -20.91
C LYS A 316 0.02 8.60 -19.75
N THR A 317 0.36 7.32 -19.67
CA THR A 317 -0.10 6.38 -18.64
C THR A 317 0.72 6.46 -17.36
N THR A 318 1.91 7.05 -17.40
CA THR A 318 2.80 7.20 -16.25
C THR A 318 3.27 8.64 -16.09
N ARG A 319 3.86 8.95 -14.92
CA ARG A 319 4.58 10.23 -14.71
C ARG A 319 5.84 10.34 -15.59
N TYR A 320 6.33 9.20 -16.08
CA TYR A 320 7.43 9.07 -17.01
C TYR A 320 6.92 9.14 -18.45
N LYS A 321 7.83 9.27 -19.40
CA LYS A 321 7.49 9.27 -20.82
C LYS A 321 7.33 7.86 -21.40
N TYR A 322 7.08 6.85 -20.56
CA TYR A 322 6.81 5.50 -21.00
C TYR A 322 5.46 5.38 -21.69
N LEU A 323 5.44 4.52 -22.69
CA LEU A 323 4.31 4.08 -23.47
C LEU A 323 3.83 2.75 -22.90
N LEU A 324 2.51 2.59 -22.74
CA LEU A 324 1.91 1.31 -22.41
C LEU A 324 1.41 0.67 -23.70
N CYS A 325 2.12 -0.34 -24.16
CA CYS A 325 1.74 -1.15 -25.31
C CYS A 325 0.99 -2.40 -24.82
N THR A 326 -0.26 -2.57 -25.25
CA THR A 326 -1.12 -3.67 -24.79
C THR A 326 -1.38 -4.61 -25.96
N LEU A 327 -1.01 -5.87 -25.78
CA LEU A 327 -1.37 -6.97 -26.68
C LEU A 327 -2.68 -7.59 -26.19
N MET A 328 -3.67 -7.67 -27.06
CA MET A 328 -5.01 -8.15 -26.76
C MET A 328 -5.41 -9.31 -27.67
N VAL A 329 -6.26 -10.18 -27.13
CA VAL A 329 -6.98 -11.23 -27.85
C VAL A 329 -8.48 -10.96 -27.77
N LEU A 330 -9.27 -11.65 -28.58
CA LEU A 330 -10.73 -11.56 -28.53
C LEU A 330 -11.33 -12.73 -27.77
N ASP A 331 -12.26 -12.44 -26.87
CA ASP A 331 -13.11 -13.46 -26.26
C ASP A 331 -14.24 -13.92 -27.20
N GLU A 332 -15.00 -14.93 -26.78
CA GLU A 332 -16.12 -15.51 -27.55
C GLU A 332 -17.25 -14.50 -27.82
N ALA A 333 -17.39 -13.45 -27.01
CA ALA A 333 -18.35 -12.37 -27.22
C ALA A 333 -17.78 -11.25 -28.12
N GLY A 334 -16.56 -11.45 -28.63
CA GLY A 334 -15.81 -10.50 -29.44
C GLY A 334 -15.06 -9.46 -28.62
N GLY A 335 -15.18 -9.41 -27.29
CA GLY A 335 -14.57 -8.41 -26.43
C GLY A 335 -13.04 -8.51 -26.37
N GLY A 336 -12.36 -7.36 -26.40
CA GLY A 336 -10.92 -7.27 -26.22
C GLY A 336 -10.47 -7.62 -24.81
N GLN A 337 -9.58 -8.61 -24.67
CA GLN A 337 -8.96 -9.01 -23.41
C GLN A 337 -7.45 -8.79 -23.48
N PRO A 338 -6.83 -8.06 -22.54
CA PRO A 338 -5.38 -7.89 -22.50
C PRO A 338 -4.71 -9.23 -22.20
N ALA A 339 -3.78 -9.63 -23.05
CA ALA A 339 -3.05 -10.88 -23.00
C ALA A 339 -1.53 -10.70 -22.77
N ALA A 340 -1.02 -9.48 -22.93
CA ALA A 340 0.28 -9.04 -22.40
C ALA A 340 0.33 -7.50 -22.38
N GLU A 341 1.20 -6.94 -21.55
CA GLU A 341 1.40 -5.50 -21.43
C GLU A 341 2.89 -5.17 -21.42
N PHE A 342 3.28 -4.09 -22.10
CA PHE A 342 4.65 -3.68 -22.22
C PHE A 342 4.80 -2.19 -21.91
N PHE A 343 5.75 -1.86 -21.06
CA PHE A 343 6.21 -0.49 -20.84
C PHE A 343 7.48 -0.28 -21.66
N ILE A 344 7.44 0.68 -22.59
CA ILE A 344 8.56 1.01 -23.49
C ILE A 344 8.74 2.51 -23.64
N GLU A 345 9.91 2.95 -24.10
CA GLU A 345 10.18 4.37 -24.34
C GLU A 345 9.76 4.87 -25.72
N SER A 346 9.73 3.98 -26.72
CA SER A 346 9.34 4.35 -28.08
C SER A 346 8.77 3.16 -28.86
N GLU A 347 8.03 3.44 -29.92
CA GLU A 347 7.47 2.44 -30.85
C GLU A 347 8.43 2.15 -32.01
N SER A 348 9.74 2.24 -31.76
CA SER A 348 10.72 1.87 -32.77
C SER A 348 10.77 0.35 -32.93
N GLU A 349 11.05 -0.11 -34.14
CA GLU A 349 11.17 -1.54 -34.42
C GLU A 349 12.20 -2.23 -33.52
N SER A 350 13.33 -1.56 -33.24
CA SER A 350 14.37 -2.06 -32.33
C SER A 350 13.90 -2.23 -30.89
N ASP A 351 12.94 -1.42 -30.44
CA ASP A 351 12.40 -1.50 -29.07
C ASP A 351 11.31 -2.57 -28.96
N LEU A 352 10.63 -2.89 -30.08
CA LEU A 352 9.56 -3.90 -30.14
C LEU A 352 10.07 -5.33 -30.32
N ILE A 353 11.18 -5.52 -31.05
CA ILE A 353 11.75 -6.85 -31.33
C ILE A 353 12.01 -7.66 -30.04
N PRO A 354 12.72 -7.13 -29.01
CA PRO A 354 13.00 -7.90 -27.80
C PRO A 354 11.74 -8.34 -27.06
N LEU A 355 10.67 -7.54 -27.11
CA LEU A 355 9.39 -7.87 -26.50
C LEU A 355 8.71 -9.04 -27.20
N PHE A 356 8.70 -9.02 -28.53
CA PHE A 356 8.15 -10.11 -29.32
C PHE A 356 9.01 -11.37 -29.23
N GLU A 357 10.32 -11.27 -29.11
CA GLU A 357 11.21 -12.41 -28.87
C GLU A 357 10.86 -13.08 -27.53
N ALA A 358 10.72 -12.29 -26.47
CA ALA A 358 10.30 -12.80 -25.17
C ALA A 358 8.91 -13.47 -25.23
N LEU A 359 7.96 -12.87 -25.97
CA LEU A 359 6.65 -13.45 -26.21
C LEU A 359 6.74 -14.79 -26.95
N LYS A 360 7.56 -14.87 -28.01
CA LYS A 360 7.78 -16.09 -28.80
C LYS A 360 8.43 -17.21 -27.99
N VAL A 361 9.38 -16.87 -27.12
CA VAL A 361 10.00 -17.84 -26.21
C VAL A 361 8.94 -18.46 -25.29
N ARG A 362 8.02 -17.65 -24.76
CA ARG A 362 6.95 -18.13 -23.87
C ARG A 362 5.83 -18.85 -24.61
N HIS A 363 5.56 -18.45 -25.86
CA HIS A 363 4.50 -18.95 -26.72
C HIS A 363 5.07 -19.40 -28.08
N PRO A 364 5.84 -20.51 -28.13
CA PRO A 364 6.53 -20.93 -29.35
C PRO A 364 5.58 -21.35 -30.48
N SER A 365 4.36 -21.76 -30.14
CA SER A 365 3.30 -22.15 -31.07
C SER A 365 2.42 -20.97 -31.53
N LEU A 366 2.69 -19.74 -31.07
CA LEU A 366 1.87 -18.59 -31.41
C LEU A 366 1.94 -18.28 -32.91
N ASN A 367 0.81 -18.47 -33.60
CA ASN A 367 0.68 -18.24 -35.03
C ASN A 367 -0.76 -17.79 -35.32
N PRO A 368 -1.13 -16.56 -34.95
CA PRO A 368 -2.47 -16.04 -35.17
C PRO A 368 -2.78 -16.00 -36.66
N ALA A 369 -4.05 -16.19 -37.05
CA ALA A 369 -4.49 -15.95 -38.43
C ALA A 369 -4.29 -14.48 -38.82
N TYR A 370 -4.49 -13.55 -37.88
CA TYR A 370 -4.36 -12.12 -38.11
C TYR A 370 -3.66 -11.38 -36.98
N PHE A 371 -2.82 -10.40 -37.36
CA PHE A 371 -2.20 -9.46 -36.45
C PHE A 371 -2.64 -8.05 -36.80
N MET A 372 -3.33 -7.41 -35.86
CA MET A 372 -3.84 -6.06 -36.00
C MET A 372 -3.00 -5.05 -35.23
N SER A 373 -2.60 -3.97 -35.90
CA SER A 373 -1.95 -2.82 -35.27
C SER A 373 -2.51 -1.51 -35.82
N ASP A 374 -1.96 -0.39 -35.37
CA ASP A 374 -2.21 0.91 -35.97
C ASP A 374 -1.67 1.01 -37.42
N CYS A 375 -1.72 2.22 -38.00
CA CYS A 375 -1.25 2.45 -39.37
C CYS A 375 0.29 2.47 -39.50
N ALA A 376 1.04 2.52 -38.39
CA ALA A 376 2.49 2.50 -38.43
C ALA A 376 3.00 1.10 -38.84
N SER A 377 4.15 1.06 -39.51
CA SER A 377 4.74 -0.22 -39.93
C SER A 377 5.58 -0.87 -38.83
N ALA A 378 5.90 -0.16 -37.75
CA ALA A 378 6.87 -0.64 -36.75
C ALA A 378 6.44 -1.95 -36.10
N PHE A 379 5.18 -2.05 -35.66
CA PHE A 379 4.62 -3.28 -35.08
C PHE A 379 4.67 -4.46 -36.05
N TRP A 380 4.17 -4.27 -37.26
CA TRP A 380 4.14 -5.34 -38.27
C TRP A 380 5.54 -5.78 -38.68
N ASN A 381 6.47 -4.85 -38.89
CA ASN A 381 7.84 -5.17 -39.26
C ASN A 381 8.56 -5.94 -38.14
N ALA A 382 8.42 -5.50 -36.89
CA ALA A 382 8.96 -6.21 -35.74
C ALA A 382 8.34 -7.62 -35.60
N TRP A 383 7.03 -7.74 -35.77
CA TRP A 383 6.34 -9.03 -35.77
C TRP A 383 6.88 -9.96 -36.84
N GLN A 384 7.02 -9.48 -38.09
CA GLN A 384 7.59 -10.26 -39.18
C GLN A 384 9.05 -10.67 -38.92
N LYS A 385 9.87 -9.81 -38.33
CA LYS A 385 11.25 -10.18 -37.98
C LYS A 385 11.32 -11.32 -36.97
N VAL A 386 10.41 -11.33 -35.99
CA VAL A 386 10.43 -12.33 -34.91
C VAL A 386 9.67 -13.61 -35.28
N PHE A 387 8.50 -13.49 -35.91
CA PHE A 387 7.59 -14.59 -36.22
C PHE A 387 7.60 -15.02 -37.71
N GLY A 388 8.25 -14.28 -38.60
CA GLY A 388 8.14 -14.42 -40.07
C GLY A 388 8.90 -15.57 -40.73
N GLY A 389 8.91 -16.75 -40.12
CA GLY A 389 9.45 -17.97 -40.72
C GLY A 389 8.52 -18.60 -41.77
N PRO A 390 8.95 -19.70 -42.44
CA PRO A 390 8.15 -20.41 -43.45
C PRO A 390 6.78 -20.90 -42.96
N GLU A 391 6.62 -21.06 -41.65
CA GLU A 391 5.39 -21.53 -41.02
C GLU A 391 4.41 -20.40 -40.69
N MET A 392 4.81 -19.13 -40.85
CA MET A 392 3.96 -17.97 -40.57
C MET A 392 2.75 -17.98 -41.49
N ARG A 393 1.55 -18.02 -40.90
CA ARG A 393 0.28 -17.87 -41.62
C ARG A 393 -0.42 -16.56 -41.34
N THR A 394 0.11 -15.79 -40.39
CA THR A 394 -0.44 -14.51 -39.96
C THR A 394 -0.51 -13.51 -41.10
N LYS A 395 -1.68 -12.91 -41.27
CA LYS A 395 -1.90 -11.78 -42.18
C LYS A 395 -1.95 -10.49 -41.39
N ARG A 396 -1.47 -9.40 -42.00
CA ARG A 396 -1.58 -8.07 -41.41
C ARG A 396 -3.01 -7.57 -41.54
N ILE A 397 -3.47 -6.88 -40.50
CA ILE A 397 -4.66 -6.06 -40.53
C ILE A 397 -4.32 -4.70 -39.88
N MET A 398 -4.88 -3.62 -40.40
CA MET A 398 -4.77 -2.28 -39.83
C MET A 398 -6.03 -1.96 -39.01
N CYS A 399 -5.91 -1.14 -37.97
CA CYS A 399 -7.08 -0.73 -37.19
C CYS A 399 -7.94 0.31 -37.94
N ASP A 400 -9.24 0.03 -38.17
CA ASP A 400 -10.15 0.90 -38.91
C ASP A 400 -10.30 2.28 -38.26
N TRP A 401 -10.34 2.33 -36.92
CA TRP A 401 -10.39 3.58 -36.17
C TRP A 401 -9.17 4.47 -36.46
N HIS A 402 -7.97 3.88 -36.44
CA HIS A 402 -6.73 4.57 -36.75
C HIS A 402 -6.71 5.07 -38.19
N ILE A 403 -7.20 4.27 -39.14
CA ILE A 403 -7.35 4.67 -40.54
C ILE A 403 -8.30 5.86 -40.67
N TRP A 404 -9.50 5.79 -40.08
CA TRP A 404 -10.45 6.90 -40.09
C TRP A 404 -9.91 8.15 -39.43
N ARG A 405 -9.19 8.01 -38.31
CA ARG A 405 -8.53 9.12 -37.62
C ARG A 405 -7.47 9.76 -38.52
N ALA A 406 -6.65 8.97 -39.19
CA ALA A 406 -5.64 9.44 -40.14
C ALA A 406 -6.28 10.18 -41.33
N TRP A 407 -7.27 9.58 -42.00
CA TRP A 407 -8.00 10.19 -43.11
C TRP A 407 -8.66 11.51 -42.70
N ASN A 408 -9.36 11.53 -41.56
CA ASN A 408 -9.99 12.74 -41.05
C ASN A 408 -8.98 13.83 -40.69
N GLY A 409 -7.85 13.46 -40.08
CA GLY A 409 -6.77 14.38 -39.76
C GLY A 409 -6.21 15.06 -41.00
N GLN A 410 -5.92 14.29 -42.05
CA GLN A 410 -5.40 14.81 -43.33
C GLN A 410 -6.41 15.68 -44.06
N MET A 411 -7.71 15.34 -44.03
CA MET A 411 -8.75 16.16 -44.66
C MET A 411 -8.99 17.49 -43.92
N GLN A 412 -8.69 17.59 -42.63
CA GLN A 412 -8.99 18.76 -41.80
C GLN A 412 -7.78 19.69 -41.62
N ASN A 413 -6.57 19.13 -41.61
CA ASN A 413 -5.34 19.81 -41.23
C ASN A 413 -4.23 19.60 -42.27
N GLY A 414 -3.25 20.50 -42.29
CA GLY A 414 -2.03 20.34 -43.08
C GLY A 414 -2.21 20.53 -44.59
N ALA A 415 -1.28 19.94 -45.37
CA ALA A 415 -1.17 20.15 -46.81
C ALA A 415 -2.31 19.51 -47.64
N ASN A 416 -3.03 18.55 -47.05
CA ASN A 416 -4.10 17.78 -47.69
C ASN A 416 -5.51 18.28 -47.31
N LYS A 417 -5.59 19.47 -46.68
CA LYS A 417 -6.83 20.03 -46.18
C LYS A 417 -7.84 20.23 -47.32
N ILE A 418 -9.02 19.66 -47.13
CA ILE A 418 -10.16 19.82 -48.02
C ILE A 418 -11.00 21.00 -47.53
N GLY A 419 -11.21 22.01 -48.37
CA GLY A 419 -11.77 23.30 -47.98
C GLY A 419 -13.20 23.22 -47.44
N THR A 420 -14.11 22.58 -48.18
CA THR A 420 -15.54 22.62 -47.84
C THR A 420 -16.01 21.42 -47.03
N VAL A 421 -16.97 21.63 -46.12
CA VAL A 421 -17.64 20.55 -45.38
C VAL A 421 -18.28 19.56 -46.35
N LYS A 422 -18.92 20.07 -47.41
CA LYS A 422 -19.60 19.26 -48.43
C LYS A 422 -18.63 18.30 -49.14
N GLN A 423 -17.46 18.78 -49.58
CA GLN A 423 -16.44 17.92 -50.18
C GLN A 423 -15.90 16.88 -49.19
N ARG A 424 -15.65 17.26 -47.93
CA ARG A 424 -15.25 16.29 -46.88
C ARG A 424 -16.30 15.20 -46.68
N CYS A 425 -17.58 15.54 -46.70
CA CYS A 425 -18.65 14.54 -46.62
C CYS A 425 -18.68 13.59 -47.83
N VAL A 426 -18.44 14.11 -49.05
CA VAL A 426 -18.34 13.27 -50.26
C VAL A 426 -17.14 12.32 -50.17
N ILE A 427 -15.95 12.83 -49.82
CA ILE A 427 -14.75 12.01 -49.68
C ILE A 427 -14.95 10.94 -48.61
N ARG A 428 -15.57 11.26 -47.47
CA ARG A 428 -15.92 10.25 -46.44
C ARG A 428 -16.84 9.15 -46.97
N LYS A 429 -17.85 9.49 -47.79
CA LYS A 429 -18.71 8.47 -48.41
C LYS A 429 -17.93 7.57 -49.35
N CYS A 430 -17.01 8.13 -50.15
CA CYS A 430 -16.11 7.36 -50.98
C CYS A 430 -15.20 6.44 -50.17
N LEU A 431 -14.57 6.96 -49.11
CA LEU A 431 -13.71 6.20 -48.20
C LEU A 431 -14.48 5.05 -47.51
N ALA A 432 -15.70 5.31 -47.04
CA ALA A 432 -16.56 4.28 -46.46
C ALA A 432 -16.94 3.20 -47.48
N ALA A 433 -17.24 3.59 -48.72
CA ALA A 433 -17.54 2.66 -49.80
C ALA A 433 -16.36 1.77 -50.19
N LEU A 434 -15.11 2.21 -49.95
CA LEU A 434 -13.91 1.39 -50.13
C LEU A 434 -13.64 0.52 -48.90
N MET A 435 -13.66 1.10 -47.69
CA MET A 435 -13.32 0.41 -46.45
C MET A 435 -14.27 -0.75 -46.16
N TYR A 436 -15.57 -0.55 -46.37
CA TYR A 436 -16.60 -1.53 -46.01
C TYR A 436 -17.06 -2.39 -47.20
N GLU A 437 -16.31 -2.41 -48.30
CA GLU A 437 -16.59 -3.33 -49.40
C GLU A 437 -16.12 -4.74 -49.06
N ASP A 438 -17.03 -5.70 -49.21
CA ASP A 438 -16.85 -7.10 -48.88
C ASP A 438 -16.33 -7.89 -50.10
N ASP A 439 -16.73 -7.52 -51.32
CA ASP A 439 -16.27 -8.20 -52.53
C ASP A 439 -14.99 -7.59 -53.09
N LYS A 440 -13.95 -8.40 -53.24
CA LYS A 440 -12.63 -7.96 -53.73
C LYS A 440 -12.70 -7.40 -55.16
N ALA A 441 -13.58 -7.92 -56.02
CA ALA A 441 -13.68 -7.46 -57.41
C ALA A 441 -14.44 -6.12 -57.50
N GLU A 442 -15.53 -5.97 -56.75
CA GLU A 442 -16.25 -4.71 -56.56
C GLU A 442 -15.35 -3.66 -55.93
N PHE A 443 -14.57 -4.01 -54.90
CA PHE A 443 -13.59 -3.10 -54.29
C PHE A 443 -12.65 -2.54 -55.35
N ARG A 444 -12.10 -3.39 -56.22
CA ARG A 444 -11.19 -2.95 -57.29
C ARG A 444 -11.89 -1.99 -58.26
N ARG A 445 -13.14 -2.27 -58.64
CA ARG A 445 -13.92 -1.36 -59.49
C ARG A 445 -14.19 -0.01 -58.83
N LYS A 446 -14.59 -0.02 -57.56
CA LYS A 446 -14.80 1.20 -56.77
C LYS A 446 -13.50 1.99 -56.58
N TYR A 447 -12.41 1.30 -56.30
CA TYR A 447 -11.09 1.92 -56.13
C TYR A 447 -10.67 2.64 -57.41
N GLU A 448 -10.79 1.98 -58.56
CA GLU A 448 -10.49 2.60 -59.86
C GLU A 448 -11.37 3.82 -60.11
N SER A 449 -12.69 3.66 -59.99
CA SER A 449 -13.65 4.75 -60.24
C SER A 449 -13.47 5.94 -59.28
N ILE A 450 -13.22 5.70 -57.99
CA ILE A 450 -13.09 6.75 -57.00
C ILE A 450 -11.71 7.40 -57.09
N VAL A 451 -10.65 6.60 -57.00
CA VAL A 451 -9.29 7.10 -56.83
C VAL A 451 -8.71 7.51 -58.17
N ASN A 452 -8.93 6.74 -59.24
CA ASN A 452 -8.30 6.96 -60.54
C ASN A 452 -9.13 7.79 -61.52
N ASP A 453 -10.46 7.90 -61.33
CA ASP A 453 -11.31 8.75 -62.17
C ASP A 453 -11.86 9.97 -61.43
N LEU A 454 -12.58 9.76 -60.32
CA LEU A 454 -13.29 10.86 -59.64
C LEU A 454 -12.32 11.84 -58.96
N TRP A 455 -11.36 11.34 -58.18
CA TRP A 455 -10.45 12.20 -57.44
C TRP A 455 -9.36 12.83 -58.31
N ILE A 456 -8.99 12.21 -59.44
CA ILE A 456 -8.03 12.81 -60.38
C ILE A 456 -8.65 14.02 -61.10
N ALA A 457 -9.94 13.97 -61.40
CA ALA A 457 -10.69 15.07 -62.01
C ALA A 457 -11.10 16.16 -60.99
N GLY A 458 -10.78 15.96 -59.70
CA GLY A 458 -11.12 16.88 -58.63
C GLY A 458 -10.28 18.15 -58.60
N GLU A 459 -10.64 19.05 -57.69
CA GLU A 459 -9.85 20.26 -57.39
C GLU A 459 -8.49 19.90 -56.77
N GLU A 460 -7.57 20.87 -56.76
CA GLU A 460 -6.20 20.69 -56.27
C GLU A 460 -6.11 20.10 -54.85
N SER A 461 -7.02 20.49 -53.95
CA SER A 461 -7.06 19.94 -52.59
C SER A 461 -7.40 18.43 -52.56
N VAL A 462 -8.29 17.98 -53.46
CA VAL A 462 -8.67 16.57 -53.60
C VAL A 462 -7.53 15.77 -54.23
N LYS A 463 -6.82 16.34 -55.21
CA LYS A 463 -5.64 15.73 -55.83
C LYS A 463 -4.52 15.49 -54.82
N LYS A 464 -4.23 16.46 -53.95
CA LYS A 464 -3.25 16.29 -52.86
C LYS A 464 -3.66 15.20 -51.87
N PHE A 465 -4.93 15.19 -51.46
CA PHE A 465 -5.45 14.10 -50.63
C PHE A 465 -5.33 12.73 -51.31
N ARG A 466 -5.59 12.65 -52.63
CA ARG A 466 -5.39 11.43 -53.43
C ARG A 466 -3.94 10.98 -53.44
N GLU A 467 -2.97 11.87 -53.59
CA GLU A 467 -1.54 11.52 -53.54
C GLU A 467 -1.15 10.92 -52.18
N TYR A 468 -1.63 11.54 -51.09
CA TYR A 468 -1.51 10.96 -49.76
C TYR A 468 -2.15 9.57 -49.70
N PHE A 469 -3.40 9.44 -50.16
CA PHE A 469 -4.13 8.17 -50.11
C PHE A 469 -3.41 7.06 -50.88
N LEU A 470 -2.94 7.33 -52.10
CA LEU A 470 -2.19 6.36 -52.92
C LEU A 470 -0.88 5.91 -52.28
N ARG A 471 -0.21 6.81 -51.56
CA ARG A 471 1.07 6.51 -50.90
C ARG A 471 0.91 5.51 -49.75
N TYR A 472 -0.18 5.62 -48.99
CA TYR A 472 -0.37 4.83 -47.75
C TYR A 472 -1.42 3.72 -47.88
N TYR A 473 -2.35 3.83 -48.81
CA TYR A 473 -3.46 2.90 -49.02
C TYR A 473 -3.57 2.43 -50.48
N PRO A 474 -2.47 1.98 -51.13
CA PRO A 474 -2.53 1.49 -52.50
C PRO A 474 -3.39 0.22 -52.60
N ALA A 475 -3.97 -0.01 -53.77
CA ALA A 475 -4.80 -1.20 -54.03
C ALA A 475 -4.07 -2.53 -53.79
N SER A 476 -2.73 -2.56 -53.90
CA SER A 476 -1.91 -3.75 -53.63
C SER A 476 -1.95 -4.19 -52.16
N THR A 477 -2.08 -3.26 -51.22
CA THR A 477 -2.16 -3.53 -49.77
C THR A 477 -3.58 -3.38 -49.23
N ALA A 478 -4.59 -3.31 -50.11
CA ALA A 478 -5.99 -3.15 -49.70
C ALA A 478 -6.51 -4.26 -48.78
N HIS A 479 -5.93 -5.45 -48.85
CA HIS A 479 -6.26 -6.55 -47.95
C HIS A 479 -5.88 -6.27 -46.48
N ASP A 480 -4.99 -5.31 -46.21
CA ASP A 480 -4.61 -4.92 -44.85
C ASP A 480 -5.67 -4.02 -44.19
N TRP A 481 -6.45 -3.25 -44.97
CA TRP A 481 -7.30 -2.18 -44.42
C TRP A 481 -8.77 -2.22 -44.84
N ALA A 482 -9.11 -2.87 -45.95
CA ALA A 482 -10.49 -3.01 -46.39
C ALA A 482 -11.15 -4.29 -45.86
N ARG A 483 -12.47 -4.28 -45.72
CA ARG A 483 -13.26 -5.33 -45.09
C ARG A 483 -13.21 -6.67 -45.84
N PHE A 484 -13.09 -6.67 -47.17
CA PHE A 484 -12.88 -7.91 -47.94
C PHE A 484 -11.64 -8.69 -47.47
N GLY A 485 -10.61 -8.02 -46.92
CA GLY A 485 -9.42 -8.65 -46.34
C GLY A 485 -9.66 -9.31 -44.98
N ARG A 486 -10.80 -9.02 -44.36
CA ARG A 486 -11.20 -9.42 -43.00
C ARG A 486 -12.40 -10.38 -42.97
N LEU A 487 -12.94 -10.81 -44.11
CA LEU A 487 -14.19 -11.61 -44.16
C LEU A 487 -14.17 -12.92 -43.37
N HIS A 488 -12.99 -13.42 -43.01
CA HIS A 488 -12.82 -14.62 -42.20
C HIS A 488 -12.33 -14.32 -40.78
N THR A 489 -12.49 -13.08 -40.31
CA THR A 489 -12.28 -12.70 -38.91
C THR A 489 -13.63 -12.61 -38.22
N ASP A 490 -13.67 -12.89 -36.91
CA ASP A 490 -14.81 -12.52 -36.06
C ASP A 490 -14.89 -10.99 -35.80
N ILE A 491 -14.13 -10.21 -36.58
CA ILE A 491 -13.96 -8.76 -36.46
C ILE A 491 -14.54 -8.10 -37.70
N ALA A 492 -15.86 -8.13 -37.82
CA ALA A 492 -16.58 -7.35 -38.82
C ALA A 492 -16.47 -5.84 -38.55
N THR A 493 -16.21 -5.44 -37.30
CA THR A 493 -16.03 -4.06 -36.85
C THR A 493 -15.09 -4.00 -35.64
N ASN A 494 -14.19 -3.01 -35.57
CA ASN A 494 -13.28 -2.81 -34.43
C ASN A 494 -13.95 -2.33 -33.13
N MET A 495 -15.27 -2.18 -33.11
CA MET A 495 -16.08 -1.76 -31.96
C MET A 495 -15.87 -2.60 -30.69
N HIS A 496 -15.25 -3.77 -30.79
CA HIS A 496 -15.03 -4.66 -29.66
C HIS A 496 -13.68 -4.47 -28.93
N LEU A 497 -12.70 -3.84 -29.59
CA LEU A 497 -11.40 -3.49 -29.02
C LEU A 497 -11.35 -2.04 -28.56
N GLU A 498 -12.18 -1.18 -29.17
CA GLU A 498 -12.30 0.24 -28.83
C GLU A 498 -12.72 0.55 -27.38
N PRO A 499 -13.62 -0.20 -26.70
CA PRO A 499 -14.00 0.10 -25.32
C PRO A 499 -12.86 -0.04 -24.31
N TYR A 500 -11.77 -0.70 -24.69
CA TYR A 500 -10.58 -0.87 -23.84
C TYR A 500 -9.64 0.34 -23.88
N HIS A 501 -9.57 1.04 -25.03
CA HIS A 501 -8.77 2.26 -25.21
C HIS A 501 -9.48 3.50 -24.64
#